data_AF-A0A3S9UZA4-F1
#
_entry.id   AF-A0A3S9UZA4-F1
#
_cell.length_a   1.000
_cell.length_b   1.000
_cell.length_c   1.000
_cell.angle_alpha   90.00
_cell.angle_beta   90.00
_cell.angle_gamma   90.00
#
_symmetry.space_group_name_H-M   'P 1'
#
loop_
_entity.id
_entity.type
_entity.pdbx_description
1 polymer ?
#
loop_
_entity_poly.entity_id
_entity_poly.type
_entity_poly.pdbx_seq_one_letter_code
_entity_poly.pdbx_strand_id
1 'polypeptide(L)'
;MRYDIEIACTSYLTLHEQKQRIKSFLIEYVGTVHFSLIETGSSITAVQEETVFFEWVNAGRPDRTTKELFLFEWTEQERRSGHFLLKCSFFNRLEDNSRQKQFEKIVLQIKEHMEHPTLTLYITQKDNLIDVRQFHRRGDGNIGYGLYPYAEDEKGHWRDNLGVGLWIYREDFHLLYEGIKEVYPLKGFENFDHTAMNFISKSEWKVILNHWSILAISNPSSAEFIDYVGRWVVATLEHVDEIAIEGNL
;
A
#
# COMPACT_ATOMS: atom_id res chain seq x y z
N MET A 1 -28.36 12.45 9.37
CA MET A 1 -28.90 11.50 8.39
C MET A 1 -27.72 10.75 7.77
N ARG A 2 -27.82 9.43 7.62
CA ARG A 2 -26.79 8.62 6.95
C ARG A 2 -27.23 8.42 5.51
N TYR A 3 -26.36 8.74 4.57
CA TYR A 3 -26.56 8.52 3.15
C TYR A 3 -25.56 7.48 2.67
N ASP A 4 -26.06 6.39 2.12
CA ASP A 4 -25.25 5.27 1.68
C ASP A 4 -25.33 5.16 0.15
N ILE A 5 -24.17 5.01 -0.48
CA ILE A 5 -24.04 4.71 -1.90
C ILE A 5 -23.10 3.52 -2.04
N GLU A 6 -23.54 2.48 -2.73
CA GLU A 6 -22.75 1.29 -2.97
C GLU A 6 -22.14 1.34 -4.38
N ILE A 7 -20.85 1.04 -4.47
CA ILE A 7 -20.15 0.88 -5.74
C ILE A 7 -19.48 -0.49 -5.78
N ALA A 8 -19.67 -1.21 -6.89
CA ALA A 8 -18.94 -2.43 -7.15
C ALA A 8 -17.48 -2.07 -7.48
N CYS A 9 -16.54 -2.62 -6.73
CA CYS A 9 -15.13 -2.39 -7.00
C CYS A 9 -14.65 -3.24 -8.17
N THR A 10 -13.62 -2.74 -8.86
CA THR A 10 -12.94 -3.48 -9.91
C THR A 10 -12.25 -4.71 -9.34
N SER A 11 -12.46 -5.85 -9.98
CA SER A 11 -12.04 -7.16 -9.47
C SER A 11 -10.55 -7.45 -9.58
N TYR A 12 -9.80 -6.62 -10.30
CA TYR A 12 -8.37 -6.78 -10.46
C TYR A 12 -7.56 -6.08 -9.35
N LEU A 13 -8.24 -5.40 -8.41
CA LEU A 13 -7.61 -4.75 -7.26
C LEU A 13 -7.78 -5.57 -5.99
N THR A 14 -6.68 -5.84 -5.31
CA THR A 14 -6.69 -6.36 -3.94
C THR A 14 -7.32 -5.35 -2.97
N LEU A 15 -7.85 -5.80 -1.84
CA LEU A 15 -8.42 -4.90 -0.83
C LEU A 15 -7.42 -3.80 -0.38
N HIS A 16 -6.13 -4.15 -0.27
CA HIS A 16 -5.07 -3.20 0.03
C HIS A 16 -4.98 -2.09 -1.02
N GLU A 17 -4.95 -2.43 -2.30
CA GLU A 17 -4.88 -1.43 -3.37
C GLU A 17 -6.13 -0.58 -3.45
N GLN A 18 -7.31 -1.16 -3.23
CA GLN A 18 -8.56 -0.41 -3.18
C GLN A 18 -8.51 0.64 -2.07
N LYS A 19 -8.03 0.27 -0.89
CA LYS A 19 -7.82 1.20 0.22
C LYS A 19 -6.80 2.27 -0.11
N GLN A 20 -5.64 1.90 -0.66
CA GLN A 20 -4.60 2.86 -1.02
C GLN A 20 -5.11 3.88 -2.05
N ARG A 21 -5.92 3.45 -3.01
CA ARG A 21 -6.57 4.34 -4.00
C ARG A 21 -7.60 5.28 -3.37
N ILE A 22 -8.38 4.82 -2.40
CA ILE A 22 -9.32 5.73 -1.71
C ILE A 22 -8.56 6.74 -0.86
N LYS A 23 -7.56 6.31 -0.09
CA LYS A 23 -6.70 7.24 0.67
C LYS A 23 -6.09 8.27 -0.29
N SER A 24 -5.60 7.76 -1.41
CA SER A 24 -4.99 8.56 -2.46
C SER A 24 -5.92 9.65 -2.99
N PHE A 25 -7.12 9.24 -3.41
CA PHE A 25 -8.17 10.14 -3.86
C PHE A 25 -8.55 11.16 -2.78
N LEU A 26 -8.79 10.73 -1.53
CA LEU A 26 -9.21 11.63 -0.45
C LEU A 26 -8.14 12.68 -0.12
N ILE A 27 -6.87 12.28 -0.14
CA ILE A 27 -5.75 13.20 0.04
C ILE A 27 -5.69 14.22 -1.11
N GLU A 28 -5.90 13.81 -2.35
CA GLU A 28 -5.90 14.73 -3.51
C GLU A 28 -7.12 15.66 -3.52
N TYR A 29 -8.29 15.11 -3.22
CA TYR A 29 -9.56 15.81 -3.27
C TYR A 29 -9.72 16.80 -2.11
N VAL A 30 -9.24 16.43 -0.91
CA VAL A 30 -9.48 17.22 0.31
C VAL A 30 -8.21 17.79 0.93
N GLY A 31 -7.03 17.22 0.65
CA GLY A 31 -5.77 17.60 1.29
C GLY A 31 -5.55 16.94 2.66
N THR A 32 -4.30 16.56 2.96
CA THR A 32 -3.92 15.90 4.23
C THR A 32 -4.18 16.74 5.49
N VAL A 33 -4.23 18.06 5.35
CA VAL A 33 -4.45 19.00 6.47
C VAL A 33 -5.91 19.06 6.90
N HIS A 34 -6.82 18.59 6.04
CA HIS A 34 -8.25 18.73 6.27
C HIS A 34 -8.89 17.49 6.86
N PHE A 35 -8.32 16.29 6.71
CA PHE A 35 -8.90 15.07 7.25
C PHE A 35 -7.83 14.13 7.81
N SER A 36 -8.13 13.54 8.98
CA SER A 36 -7.45 12.34 9.49
C SER A 36 -8.10 11.10 8.86
N LEU A 37 -7.25 10.20 8.35
CA LEU A 37 -7.67 8.92 7.77
C LEU A 37 -7.38 7.80 8.76
N ILE A 38 -8.41 7.08 9.17
CA ILE A 38 -8.32 5.98 10.13
C ILE A 38 -8.71 4.70 9.41
N GLU A 39 -7.81 3.73 9.37
CA GLU A 39 -8.06 2.41 8.78
C GLU A 39 -8.26 1.37 9.87
N THR A 40 -9.33 0.59 9.75
CA THR A 40 -9.64 -0.54 10.65
C THR A 40 -10.17 -1.71 9.85
N GLY A 41 -9.44 -2.84 9.83
CA GLY A 41 -9.93 -4.04 9.16
C GLY A 41 -10.30 -3.78 7.69
N SER A 42 -11.57 -3.92 7.32
CA SER A 42 -12.08 -3.64 5.97
C SER A 42 -12.76 -2.28 5.83
N SER A 43 -12.35 -1.26 6.60
CA SER A 43 -12.92 0.09 6.49
C SER A 43 -11.89 1.21 6.58
N ILE A 44 -12.19 2.32 5.92
CA ILE A 44 -11.50 3.61 6.08
C ILE A 44 -12.51 4.65 6.54
N THR A 45 -12.19 5.36 7.60
CA THR A 45 -12.95 6.52 8.06
C THR A 45 -12.13 7.78 7.81
N ALA A 46 -12.70 8.74 7.10
CA ALA A 46 -12.14 10.08 6.97
C ALA A 46 -12.91 11.02 7.90
N VAL A 47 -12.21 11.61 8.86
CA VAL A 47 -12.76 12.58 9.82
C VAL A 47 -11.99 13.89 9.77
N GLN A 48 -12.68 15.03 9.88
CA GLN A 48 -12.00 16.33 9.86
C GLN A 48 -11.15 16.58 11.14
N GLU A 49 -11.55 15.97 12.27
CA GLU A 49 -10.88 16.06 13.56
C GLU A 49 -10.87 14.67 14.22
N GLU A 50 -9.70 14.20 14.65
CA GLU A 50 -9.53 12.81 15.14
C GLU A 50 -10.28 12.53 16.46
N THR A 51 -10.42 13.55 17.32
CA THR A 51 -11.18 13.47 18.58
C THR A 51 -12.65 13.07 18.35
N VAL A 52 -13.21 13.47 17.21
CA VAL A 52 -14.59 13.14 16.78
C VAL A 52 -14.76 11.65 16.55
N PHE A 53 -13.74 11.00 16.00
CA PHE A 53 -13.78 9.56 15.77
C PHE A 53 -13.84 8.81 17.09
N PHE A 54 -13.00 9.17 18.06
CA PHE A 54 -13.00 8.53 19.38
C PHE A 54 -14.30 8.77 20.14
N GLU A 55 -14.87 9.97 20.06
CA GLU A 55 -16.19 10.25 20.61
C GLU A 55 -17.27 9.38 19.96
N TRP A 56 -17.25 9.25 18.63
CA TRP A 56 -18.19 8.39 17.92
C TRP A 56 -18.07 6.90 18.30
N VAL A 57 -16.84 6.36 18.37
CA VAL A 57 -16.59 4.98 18.78
C VAL A 57 -17.11 4.71 20.19
N ASN A 58 -16.89 5.66 21.12
CA ASN A 58 -17.27 5.50 22.52
C ASN A 58 -18.76 5.75 22.78
N ALA A 59 -19.38 6.70 22.08
CA ALA A 59 -20.79 7.07 22.27
C ALA A 59 -21.76 6.36 21.31
N GLY A 60 -21.25 5.66 20.29
CA GLY A 60 -22.03 5.08 19.20
C GLY A 60 -22.76 6.10 18.32
N ARG A 61 -22.54 7.41 18.57
CA ARG A 61 -23.15 8.54 17.85
C ARG A 61 -22.17 9.71 17.86
N PRO A 62 -21.93 10.39 16.73
CA PRO A 62 -21.03 11.53 16.70
C PRO A 62 -21.62 12.66 17.56
N ASP A 63 -20.80 13.44 18.27
CA ASP A 63 -21.29 14.62 18.97
C ASP A 63 -21.96 15.58 17.99
N ARG A 64 -22.95 16.32 18.48
CA ARG A 64 -23.75 17.25 17.69
C ARG A 64 -22.89 18.37 17.09
N THR A 65 -21.72 18.68 17.62
CA THR A 65 -20.94 19.85 17.18
C THR A 65 -19.91 19.56 16.08
N THR A 66 -19.69 18.29 15.74
CA THR A 66 -18.52 17.89 14.96
C THR A 66 -18.78 17.54 13.49
N LYS A 67 -17.70 17.70 12.74
CA LYS A 67 -17.58 17.91 11.29
C LYS A 67 -17.78 16.64 10.46
N GLU A 68 -17.94 16.82 9.15
CA GLU A 68 -18.28 15.79 8.15
C GLU A 68 -17.47 14.49 8.31
N LEU A 69 -18.18 13.35 8.22
CA LEU A 69 -17.59 12.01 8.33
C LEU A 69 -17.92 11.21 7.07
N PHE A 70 -16.87 10.69 6.43
CA PHE A 70 -16.98 9.72 5.36
C PHE A 70 -16.50 8.37 5.86
N LEU A 71 -17.30 7.33 5.63
CA LEU A 71 -16.97 5.96 5.99
C LEU A 71 -17.05 5.10 4.74
N PHE A 72 -15.96 4.39 4.46
CA PHE A 72 -15.79 3.50 3.33
C PHE A 72 -15.66 2.08 3.87
N GLU A 73 -16.63 1.22 3.61
CA GLU A 73 -16.67 -0.17 4.13
C GLU A 73 -16.64 -1.15 2.96
N TRP A 74 -15.69 -2.07 2.96
CA TRP A 74 -15.59 -3.13 1.97
C TRP A 74 -16.22 -4.42 2.51
N THR A 75 -17.10 -5.01 1.70
CA THR A 75 -17.69 -6.33 1.94
C THR A 75 -17.32 -7.23 0.78
N GLU A 76 -16.67 -8.36 1.05
CA GLU A 76 -16.40 -9.37 0.02
C GLU A 76 -17.71 -10.01 -0.44
N GLN A 77 -17.89 -10.16 -1.76
CA GLN A 77 -19.09 -10.77 -2.31
C GLN A 77 -19.00 -12.30 -2.24
N GLU A 78 -19.94 -12.93 -1.53
CA GLU A 78 -19.97 -14.39 -1.27
C GLU A 78 -19.79 -15.28 -2.50
N ARG A 79 -20.17 -14.80 -3.70
CA ARG A 79 -20.17 -15.59 -4.94
C ARG A 79 -18.91 -15.45 -5.78
N ARG A 80 -18.02 -14.50 -5.46
CA ARG A 80 -16.79 -14.24 -6.21
C ARG A 80 -15.70 -13.71 -5.27
N SER A 81 -14.85 -14.60 -4.77
CA SER A 81 -13.73 -14.20 -3.93
C SER A 81 -12.85 -13.17 -4.64
N GLY A 82 -12.38 -12.17 -3.90
CA GLY A 82 -11.63 -11.03 -4.45
C GLY A 82 -12.49 -9.92 -5.08
N HIS A 83 -13.81 -10.10 -5.17
CA HIS A 83 -14.72 -9.02 -5.56
C HIS A 83 -15.32 -8.35 -4.33
N PHE A 84 -15.13 -7.05 -4.21
CA PHE A 84 -15.62 -6.27 -3.09
C PHE A 84 -16.74 -5.32 -3.51
N LEU A 85 -17.77 -5.23 -2.66
CA LEU A 85 -18.71 -4.14 -2.67
C LEU A 85 -18.22 -3.08 -1.70
N LEU A 86 -18.02 -1.86 -2.18
CA LEU A 86 -17.66 -0.74 -1.35
C LEU A 86 -18.90 0.09 -1.05
N LYS A 87 -19.22 0.17 0.24
CA LYS A 87 -20.26 1.03 0.77
C LYS A 87 -19.64 2.36 1.18
N CYS A 88 -19.95 3.42 0.44
CA CYS A 88 -19.60 4.78 0.77
C CYS A 88 -20.74 5.39 1.60
N SER A 89 -20.44 5.74 2.84
CA SER A 89 -21.40 6.34 3.77
C SER A 89 -21.01 7.77 4.08
N PHE A 90 -21.95 8.70 3.94
CA PHE A 90 -21.80 10.09 4.35
C PHE A 90 -22.79 10.43 5.46
N PHE A 91 -22.25 10.98 6.54
CA PHE A 91 -23.05 11.41 7.67
C PHE A 91 -23.30 12.91 7.56
N ASN A 92 -24.41 13.26 6.91
CA ASN A 92 -24.83 14.65 6.77
C ASN A 92 -25.79 15.03 7.91
N ARG A 93 -25.52 16.13 8.60
CA ARG A 93 -26.41 16.63 9.66
C ARG A 93 -27.59 17.46 9.11
N LEU A 94 -27.43 18.12 7.97
CA LEU A 94 -28.45 19.02 7.40
C LEU A 94 -29.28 18.28 6.34
N GLU A 95 -30.59 18.51 6.28
CA GLU A 95 -31.46 18.12 5.13
C GLU A 95 -31.19 19.01 3.90
N ASP A 96 -29.91 19.31 3.67
CA ASP A 96 -29.46 20.10 2.54
C ASP A 96 -29.14 19.15 1.39
N ASN A 97 -30.06 19.11 0.42
CA ASN A 97 -29.92 18.35 -0.81
C ASN A 97 -28.64 18.71 -1.60
N SER A 98 -28.06 19.89 -1.39
CA SER A 98 -26.81 20.27 -2.07
C SER A 98 -25.61 19.43 -1.62
N ARG A 99 -25.53 19.11 -0.32
CA ARG A 99 -24.46 18.27 0.25
C ARG A 99 -24.59 16.81 -0.16
N GLN A 100 -25.82 16.31 -0.26
CA GLN A 100 -26.05 14.96 -0.80
C GLN A 100 -25.54 14.86 -2.25
N LYS A 101 -25.89 15.83 -3.10
CA LYS A 101 -25.40 15.87 -4.49
C LYS A 101 -23.88 15.99 -4.58
N GLN A 102 -23.26 16.73 -3.66
CA GLN A 102 -21.81 16.80 -3.58
C GLN A 102 -21.21 15.43 -3.22
N PHE A 103 -21.81 14.72 -2.26
CA PHE A 103 -21.38 13.37 -1.92
C PHE A 103 -21.55 12.38 -3.07
N GLU A 104 -22.68 12.41 -3.78
CA GLU A 104 -22.90 11.61 -4.99
C GLU A 104 -21.82 11.87 -6.05
N LYS A 105 -21.42 13.14 -6.23
CA LYS A 105 -20.32 13.51 -7.12
C LYS A 105 -18.98 12.95 -6.65
N ILE A 106 -18.68 13.01 -5.35
CA ILE A 106 -17.45 12.42 -4.78
C ILE A 106 -17.42 10.92 -5.04
N VAL A 107 -18.53 10.20 -4.79
CA VAL A 107 -18.58 8.75 -5.01
C VAL A 107 -18.40 8.39 -6.48
N LEU A 108 -18.92 9.19 -7.41
CA LEU A 108 -18.69 9.00 -8.84
C LEU A 108 -17.20 9.17 -9.21
N GLN A 109 -16.53 10.17 -8.64
CA GLN A 109 -15.09 10.38 -8.86
C GLN A 109 -14.24 9.27 -8.22
N ILE A 110 -14.62 8.77 -7.05
CA ILE A 110 -13.98 7.58 -6.44
C ILE A 110 -14.12 6.39 -7.39
N LYS A 111 -15.33 6.14 -7.91
CA LYS A 111 -15.56 5.05 -8.85
C LYS A 111 -14.65 5.17 -10.08
N GLU A 112 -14.57 6.35 -10.69
CA GLU A 112 -13.68 6.61 -11.83
C GLU A 112 -12.21 6.39 -11.48
N HIS A 113 -11.75 6.88 -10.32
CA HIS A 113 -10.38 6.69 -9.84
C HIS A 113 -10.05 5.20 -9.55
N MET A 114 -11.05 4.43 -9.15
CA MET A 114 -10.94 2.99 -8.94
C MET A 114 -10.87 2.20 -10.26
N GLU A 115 -11.64 2.63 -11.28
CA GLU A 115 -11.67 2.02 -12.62
C GLU A 115 -10.45 2.40 -13.48
N HIS A 116 -9.89 3.60 -13.28
CA HIS A 116 -8.78 4.13 -14.06
C HIS A 116 -7.63 4.56 -13.13
N PRO A 117 -6.71 3.65 -12.81
CA PRO A 117 -5.53 4.04 -12.03
C PRO A 117 -4.74 5.14 -12.74
N THR A 118 -4.59 6.29 -12.07
CA THR A 118 -3.43 7.16 -12.26
C THR A 118 -2.25 6.54 -11.53
N LEU A 119 -1.61 5.53 -12.12
CA LEU A 119 -0.43 4.88 -11.56
C LEU A 119 0.75 5.13 -12.48
N THR A 120 1.44 6.24 -12.27
CA THR A 120 2.80 6.39 -12.77
C THR A 120 3.70 5.73 -11.74
N LEU A 121 4.35 4.61 -12.08
CA LEU A 121 5.49 4.14 -11.31
C LEU A 121 6.52 5.27 -11.24
N TYR A 122 6.87 5.71 -10.04
CA TYR A 122 7.87 6.76 -9.84
C TYR A 122 9.20 6.11 -9.49
N ILE A 123 10.20 6.37 -10.32
CA ILE A 123 11.56 5.89 -10.13
C ILE A 123 12.49 7.10 -10.08
N THR A 124 13.20 7.25 -8.97
CA THR A 124 14.20 8.30 -8.81
C THR A 124 15.46 7.71 -8.21
N GLN A 125 16.62 7.98 -8.82
CA GLN A 125 17.90 7.58 -8.26
C GLN A 125 18.52 8.76 -7.50
N LYS A 126 18.99 8.50 -6.28
CA LYS A 126 19.80 9.44 -5.52
C LYS A 126 20.96 8.68 -4.88
N ASP A 127 22.18 9.16 -5.11
CA ASP A 127 23.40 8.51 -4.62
C ASP A 127 23.45 7.02 -5.04
N ASN A 128 23.62 6.11 -4.08
CA ASN A 128 23.69 4.66 -4.29
C ASN A 128 22.34 3.95 -4.05
N LEU A 129 21.22 4.67 -4.16
CA LEU A 129 19.88 4.14 -3.92
C LEU A 129 18.91 4.56 -5.04
N ILE A 130 18.11 3.61 -5.50
CA ILE A 130 16.99 3.85 -6.40
C ILE A 130 15.70 3.77 -5.60
N ASP A 131 15.00 4.88 -5.48
CA ASP A 131 13.66 4.91 -4.90
C ASP A 131 12.63 4.45 -5.94
N VAL A 132 11.83 3.47 -5.58
CA VAL A 132 10.73 2.95 -6.41
C VAL A 132 9.42 3.12 -5.64
N ARG A 133 8.44 3.80 -6.24
CA ARG A 133 7.20 4.19 -5.56
C ARG A 133 6.02 3.97 -6.47
N GLN A 134 4.98 3.32 -5.97
CA GLN A 134 3.71 3.17 -6.68
C GLN A 134 2.59 3.92 -5.94
N PHE A 135 2.45 3.68 -4.65
CA PHE A 135 1.41 4.28 -3.80
C PHE A 135 1.96 5.35 -2.85
N HIS A 136 3.24 5.27 -2.48
CA HIS A 136 3.85 6.22 -1.55
C HIS A 136 3.95 7.64 -2.13
N ARG A 137 3.60 8.65 -1.32
CA ARG A 137 3.48 10.05 -1.73
C ARG A 137 4.43 10.97 -0.98
N ARG A 138 4.65 12.15 -1.55
CA ARG A 138 5.36 13.24 -0.88
C ARG A 138 4.58 13.68 0.37
N GLY A 139 5.12 13.39 1.55
CA GLY A 139 4.52 13.73 2.84
C GLY A 139 4.07 12.50 3.64
N ASP A 140 4.03 11.32 3.02
CA ASP A 140 3.92 10.06 3.75
C ASP A 140 5.21 9.83 4.57
N GLY A 141 5.13 9.04 5.63
CA GLY A 141 6.28 8.76 6.51
C GLY A 141 7.43 8.09 5.75
N ASN A 142 8.68 8.31 6.18
CA ASN A 142 9.86 7.77 5.51
C ASN A 142 10.17 6.30 5.87
N ILE A 143 9.14 5.50 6.21
CA ILE A 143 9.30 4.11 6.62
C ILE A 143 9.27 3.22 5.37
N GLY A 144 10.26 2.35 5.23
CA GLY A 144 10.41 1.48 4.08
C GLY A 144 11.48 0.42 4.31
N TYR A 145 11.88 -0.19 3.19
CA TYR A 145 12.81 -1.30 3.14
C TYR A 145 13.85 -1.04 2.06
N GLY A 146 15.11 -1.18 2.45
CA GLY A 146 16.23 -1.20 1.53
C GLY A 146 16.51 -2.62 1.07
N LEU A 147 16.74 -2.80 -0.23
CA LEU A 147 17.28 -4.03 -0.81
C LEU A 147 18.69 -3.71 -1.30
N TYR A 148 19.68 -4.41 -0.76
CA TYR A 148 21.09 -4.10 -0.98
C TYR A 148 21.85 -5.31 -1.54
N PRO A 149 22.60 -5.16 -2.64
CA PRO A 149 23.51 -6.20 -3.11
C PRO A 149 24.51 -6.57 -2.01
N TYR A 150 24.61 -7.85 -1.65
CA TYR A 150 25.45 -8.29 -0.54
C TYR A 150 26.46 -9.35 -0.97
N ALA A 151 27.71 -9.13 -0.59
CA ALA A 151 28.80 -10.09 -0.71
C ALA A 151 29.91 -9.70 0.26
N GLU A 152 30.56 -10.68 0.87
CA GLU A 152 31.67 -10.44 1.78
C GLU A 152 33.03 -10.39 1.05
N ASP A 153 34.00 -9.69 1.64
CA ASP A 153 35.42 -9.77 1.30
C ASP A 153 36.09 -10.96 2.03
N GLU A 154 37.40 -11.15 1.81
CA GLU A 154 38.17 -12.24 2.45
C GLU A 154 38.23 -12.16 3.99
N LYS A 155 37.84 -11.00 4.57
CA LYS A 155 37.84 -10.74 6.01
C LYS A 155 36.43 -10.81 6.61
N GLY A 156 35.41 -11.11 5.81
CA GLY A 156 34.01 -11.14 6.26
C GLY A 156 33.36 -9.76 6.36
N HIS A 157 33.92 -8.72 5.73
CA HIS A 157 33.27 -7.42 5.64
C HIS A 157 32.42 -7.32 4.38
N TRP A 158 31.36 -6.52 4.42
CA TRP A 158 30.62 -6.16 3.21
C TRP A 158 31.55 -5.52 2.20
N ARG A 159 31.61 -6.08 0.99
CA ARG A 159 32.40 -5.56 -0.11
C ARG A 159 31.83 -4.24 -0.64
N ASP A 160 32.71 -3.29 -0.95
CA ASP A 160 32.33 -2.04 -1.59
C ASP A 160 31.93 -2.22 -3.05
N ASN A 161 31.15 -1.25 -3.59
CA ASN A 161 30.82 -1.11 -5.01
C ASN A 161 30.10 -2.32 -5.65
N LEU A 162 29.21 -2.99 -4.90
CA LEU A 162 28.41 -4.12 -5.41
C LEU A 162 27.20 -3.72 -6.27
N GLY A 163 26.98 -2.42 -6.47
CA GLY A 163 25.87 -1.87 -7.23
C GLY A 163 25.03 -0.88 -6.44
N VAL A 164 23.92 -0.47 -7.04
CA VAL A 164 22.97 0.51 -6.49
C VAL A 164 21.83 -0.25 -5.81
N GLY A 165 21.56 0.06 -4.54
CA GLY A 165 20.44 -0.53 -3.79
C GLY A 165 19.07 -0.04 -4.26
N LEU A 166 18.01 -0.73 -3.88
CA LEU A 166 16.64 -0.23 -4.01
C LEU A 166 16.10 0.24 -2.66
N TRP A 167 15.28 1.28 -2.72
CA TRP A 167 14.42 1.70 -1.62
C TRP A 167 12.96 1.58 -2.02
N ILE A 168 12.19 0.90 -1.17
CA ILE A 168 10.78 0.67 -1.37
C ILE A 168 10.05 1.05 -0.09
N TYR A 169 9.10 1.97 -0.19
CA TYR A 169 8.32 2.39 0.97
C TYR A 169 7.39 1.29 1.47
N ARG A 170 7.04 1.34 2.75
CA ARG A 170 6.26 0.30 3.43
C ARG A 170 4.94 -0.02 2.72
N GLU A 171 4.26 1.01 2.20
CA GLU A 171 2.99 0.89 1.50
C GLU A 171 3.10 0.02 0.24
N ASP A 172 4.23 0.13 -0.46
CA ASP A 172 4.55 -0.59 -1.69
C ASP A 172 5.16 -1.97 -1.39
N PHE A 173 6.02 -2.06 -0.37
CA PHE A 173 6.69 -3.30 0.03
C PHE A 173 5.72 -4.39 0.47
N HIS A 174 4.55 -4.02 0.99
CA HIS A 174 3.52 -5.00 1.39
C HIS A 174 3.14 -5.96 0.26
N LEU A 175 3.14 -5.50 -1.00
CA LEU A 175 2.87 -6.34 -2.15
C LEU A 175 3.96 -7.39 -2.40
N LEU A 176 5.21 -7.01 -2.11
CA LEU A 176 6.38 -7.86 -2.33
C LEU A 176 6.57 -8.87 -1.19
N TYR A 177 6.19 -8.49 0.02
CA TYR A 177 6.37 -9.26 1.25
C TYR A 177 5.78 -10.67 1.16
N GLU A 178 4.64 -10.83 0.49
CA GLU A 178 3.98 -12.14 0.32
C GLU A 178 4.85 -13.15 -0.43
N GLY A 179 5.71 -12.72 -1.35
CA GLY A 179 6.68 -13.61 -1.98
C GLY A 179 7.91 -13.85 -1.10
N ILE A 180 8.33 -12.84 -0.34
CA ILE A 180 9.52 -12.92 0.53
C ILE A 180 9.31 -13.92 1.68
N LYS A 181 8.12 -13.96 2.28
CA LYS A 181 7.84 -14.91 3.37
C LYS A 181 7.91 -16.39 2.95
N GLU A 182 7.73 -16.70 1.67
CA GLU A 182 7.69 -18.09 1.16
C GLU A 182 9.03 -18.81 1.27
N VAL A 183 10.13 -18.07 1.42
CA VAL A 183 11.47 -18.68 1.57
C VAL A 183 11.87 -18.87 3.02
N TYR A 184 11.05 -18.42 3.98
CA TYR A 184 11.30 -18.63 5.39
C TYR A 184 10.81 -20.02 5.83
N PRO A 185 11.50 -20.67 6.79
CA PRO A 185 12.59 -20.14 7.60
C PRO A 185 13.93 -20.04 6.84
N LEU A 186 14.67 -18.96 7.10
CA LEU A 186 16.04 -18.78 6.63
C LEU A 186 17.03 -19.10 7.76
N LYS A 187 18.31 -19.24 7.43
CA LYS A 187 19.35 -19.54 8.41
C LYS A 187 19.37 -18.46 9.50
N GLY A 188 18.95 -18.82 10.71
CA GLY A 188 18.91 -17.92 11.87
C GLY A 188 17.61 -17.13 12.04
N PHE A 189 16.65 -17.25 11.12
CA PHE A 189 15.37 -16.53 11.16
C PHE A 189 14.19 -17.45 10.84
N GLU A 190 13.30 -17.66 11.81
CA GLU A 190 12.05 -18.39 11.57
C GLU A 190 11.10 -17.62 10.66
N ASN A 191 11.12 -16.30 10.75
CA ASN A 191 10.28 -15.37 9.99
C ASN A 191 11.12 -14.16 9.56
N PHE A 192 10.61 -13.39 8.61
CA PHE A 192 11.20 -12.11 8.23
C PHE A 192 11.27 -11.16 9.44
N ASP A 193 12.47 -10.66 9.73
CA ASP A 193 12.67 -9.71 10.82
C ASP A 193 12.72 -8.29 10.27
N HIS A 194 11.69 -7.50 10.52
CA HIS A 194 11.60 -6.13 10.02
C HIS A 194 12.63 -5.16 10.62
N THR A 195 13.35 -5.57 11.66
CA THR A 195 14.34 -4.76 12.39
C THR A 195 15.79 -5.18 12.14
N ALA A 196 15.99 -6.27 11.40
CA ALA A 196 17.31 -6.83 11.13
C ALA A 196 17.61 -6.88 9.62
N MET A 197 18.88 -7.16 9.29
CA MET A 197 19.29 -7.51 7.94
C MET A 197 18.92 -8.95 7.63
N ASN A 198 18.03 -9.13 6.66
CA ASN A 198 17.60 -10.43 6.16
C ASN A 198 18.40 -10.75 4.89
N PHE A 199 19.32 -11.70 4.99
CA PHE A 199 20.14 -12.12 3.84
C PHE A 199 19.41 -13.23 3.07
N ILE A 200 19.09 -12.96 1.82
CA ILE A 200 18.37 -13.90 0.95
C ILE A 200 19.28 -14.28 -0.21
N SER A 201 19.53 -15.58 -0.34
CA SER A 201 20.39 -16.16 -1.37
C SER A 201 19.75 -16.17 -2.75
N LYS A 202 20.58 -16.25 -3.77
CA LYS A 202 20.19 -16.41 -5.17
C LYS A 202 19.25 -17.60 -5.41
N SER A 203 19.36 -18.66 -4.60
CA SER A 203 18.48 -19.83 -4.72
C SER A 203 17.07 -19.54 -4.22
N GLU A 204 16.96 -18.79 -3.11
CA GLU A 204 15.70 -18.37 -2.51
C GLU A 204 15.02 -17.29 -3.36
N TRP A 205 15.78 -16.35 -3.91
CA TRP A 205 15.25 -15.35 -4.84
C TRP A 205 14.55 -15.93 -6.07
N LYS A 206 14.92 -17.14 -6.53
CA LYS A 206 14.19 -17.81 -7.62
C LYS A 206 12.74 -18.13 -7.22
N VAL A 207 12.52 -18.53 -5.97
CA VAL A 207 11.18 -18.81 -5.44
C VAL A 207 10.38 -17.52 -5.35
N ILE A 208 10.98 -16.47 -4.80
CA ILE A 208 10.36 -15.14 -4.67
C ILE A 208 9.99 -14.57 -6.05
N LEU A 209 10.90 -14.60 -7.02
CA LEU A 209 10.67 -14.10 -8.38
C LEU A 209 9.56 -14.87 -9.10
N ASN A 210 9.47 -16.19 -8.90
CA ASN A 210 8.37 -16.99 -9.45
C ASN A 210 7.02 -16.59 -8.83
N HIS A 211 6.99 -16.41 -7.50
CA HIS A 211 5.79 -15.92 -6.82
C HIS A 211 5.36 -14.54 -7.34
N TRP A 212 6.30 -13.60 -7.43
CA TRP A 212 6.05 -12.26 -7.96
C TRP A 212 5.59 -12.25 -9.41
N SER A 213 6.10 -13.17 -10.25
CA SER A 213 5.64 -13.30 -11.64
C SER A 213 4.17 -13.71 -11.72
N ILE A 214 3.73 -14.63 -10.85
CA ILE A 214 2.31 -15.03 -10.74
C ILE A 214 1.49 -13.87 -10.19
N LEU A 215 2.00 -13.18 -9.16
CA LEU A 215 1.35 -12.03 -8.55
C LEU A 215 1.09 -10.92 -9.59
N ALA A 216 2.08 -10.58 -10.41
CA ALA A 216 1.96 -9.56 -11.47
C ALA A 216 0.87 -9.90 -12.50
N ILE A 217 0.64 -11.19 -12.81
CA ILE A 217 -0.45 -11.63 -13.69
C ILE A 217 -1.81 -11.45 -13.01
N SER A 218 -1.90 -11.86 -11.74
CA SER A 218 -3.14 -11.79 -10.96
C SER A 218 -3.48 -10.37 -10.46
N ASN A 219 -2.49 -9.48 -10.47
CA ASN A 219 -2.59 -8.08 -10.05
C ASN A 219 -2.04 -7.13 -11.13
N PRO A 220 -2.81 -6.89 -12.20
CA PRO A 220 -2.42 -6.01 -13.30
C PRO A 220 -2.12 -4.56 -12.87
N SER A 221 -2.69 -4.08 -11.77
CA SER A 221 -2.44 -2.71 -11.32
C SER A 221 -1.05 -2.49 -10.76
N SER A 222 -0.41 -3.52 -10.21
CA SER A 222 0.94 -3.47 -9.68
C SER A 222 1.96 -4.23 -10.52
N ALA A 223 1.56 -4.75 -11.68
CA ALA A 223 2.42 -5.53 -12.56
C ALA A 223 3.70 -4.76 -12.96
N GLU A 224 3.59 -3.46 -13.29
CA GLU A 224 4.73 -2.63 -13.67
C GLU A 224 5.74 -2.46 -12.51
N PHE A 225 5.24 -2.19 -11.30
CA PHE A 225 6.05 -2.08 -10.09
C PHE A 225 6.77 -3.41 -9.79
N ILE A 226 6.03 -4.52 -9.80
CA ILE A 226 6.57 -5.86 -9.52
C ILE A 226 7.62 -6.26 -10.56
N ASP A 227 7.36 -6.01 -11.84
CA ASP A 227 8.30 -6.30 -12.94
C ASP A 227 9.58 -5.46 -12.81
N TYR A 228 9.47 -4.17 -12.48
CA TYR A 228 10.64 -3.32 -12.26
C TYR A 228 11.54 -3.86 -11.14
N VAL A 229 10.95 -4.14 -9.96
CA VAL A 229 11.71 -4.68 -8.82
C VAL A 229 12.29 -6.06 -9.15
N GLY A 230 11.52 -6.93 -9.79
CA GLY A 230 11.98 -8.25 -10.22
C GLY A 230 13.17 -8.19 -11.18
N ARG A 231 13.15 -7.28 -12.16
CA ARG A 231 14.29 -7.08 -13.09
C ARG A 231 15.53 -6.56 -12.37
N TRP A 232 15.37 -5.65 -11.42
CA TRP A 232 16.50 -5.20 -10.61
C TRP A 232 17.10 -6.35 -9.80
N VAL A 233 16.27 -7.19 -9.17
CA VAL A 233 16.75 -8.38 -8.43
C VAL A 233 17.54 -9.31 -9.34
N VAL A 234 17.00 -9.62 -10.54
CA VAL A 234 17.68 -10.49 -11.51
C VAL A 234 19.04 -9.92 -11.90
N ALA A 235 19.10 -8.64 -12.25
CA ALA A 235 20.34 -7.96 -12.64
C ALA A 235 21.36 -7.94 -11.49
N THR A 236 20.93 -7.63 -10.27
CA THR A 236 21.78 -7.62 -9.08
C THR A 236 22.40 -9.00 -8.82
N LEU A 237 21.61 -10.07 -8.93
CA LEU A 237 22.06 -11.45 -8.72
C LEU A 237 23.00 -11.98 -9.82
N GLU A 238 23.26 -11.24 -10.89
CA GLU A 238 24.35 -11.55 -11.83
C GLU A 238 25.73 -11.30 -11.21
N HIS A 239 25.81 -10.45 -10.19
CA HIS A 239 27.06 -9.95 -9.60
C HIS A 239 27.25 -10.34 -8.14
N VAL A 240 26.18 -10.66 -7.43
CA VAL A 240 26.20 -11.08 -6.01
C VAL A 240 25.41 -12.37 -5.80
N ASP A 241 25.77 -13.10 -4.75
CA ASP A 241 25.09 -14.35 -4.38
C ASP A 241 23.90 -14.11 -3.44
N GLU A 242 23.82 -12.95 -2.80
CA GLU A 242 22.77 -12.61 -1.84
C GLU A 242 22.33 -11.14 -1.98
N ILE A 243 21.10 -10.86 -1.58
CA ILE A 243 20.58 -9.51 -1.39
C ILE A 243 20.13 -9.40 0.07
N ALA A 244 20.61 -8.38 0.76
CA ALA A 244 20.17 -8.05 2.11
C ALA A 244 18.92 -7.16 2.06
N ILE A 245 17.92 -7.47 2.87
CA ILE A 245 16.73 -6.64 3.07
C ILE A 245 16.71 -6.10 4.49
N GLU A 246 16.59 -4.79 4.66
CA GLU A 246 16.57 -4.11 5.96
C GLU A 246 15.44 -3.07 5.99
N GLY A 247 14.66 -3.07 7.07
CA GLY A 247 13.65 -2.03 7.35
C GLY A 247 14.19 -0.91 8.22
N ASN A 248 13.69 0.32 8.05
CA ASN A 248 14.05 1.47 8.90
C ASN A 248 12.95 1.85 9.91
N LEU A 249 12.38 0.84 10.58
CA LEU A 249 11.25 0.99 11.50
C LEU A 249 11.50 1.96 12.67
#